data_AF-A0A2I0JZI9-F1
#
_entry.id   AF-A0A2I0JZI9-F1
#
_cell.length_a   1.000
_cell.length_b   1.000
_cell.length_c   1.000
_cell.angle_alpha   90.00
_cell.angle_beta   90.00
_cell.angle_gamma   90.00
#
_symmetry.space_group_name_H-M   'P 1'
#
loop_
_entity.id
_entity.type
_entity.pdbx_description
1 polymer ?
#
loop_
_entity_poly.entity_id
_entity_poly.type
_entity_poly.pdbx_seq_one_letter_code
_entity_poly.pdbx_strand_id
1 'polypeptide(L)'
;MDDLDKSWMKARRLRAEYMKGVDQFSDYAFRNSTRNDNRIKCPCLNCNNVFLKVREEVKYDLCKKGIVPSYTIWYFHSEKESVVVQDDEKSDEELDEEFDGDDMITMLEEGDDELYRQVVGPERHGRTRGYVLGLTPSTVFGTTPGRIELASQLHAASTQNIELRSKIDNLEKKIEDDRKKIEERMEERRMIEERMEVVREKMEEKMEEDRRKMDMLLVFVEEMNRKEMLQLENESLR
;
A
#
# COMPACT_ATOMS: atom_id res chain seq x y z
N MET A 1 3.40 4.79 -32.03
CA MET A 1 2.70 4.78 -30.73
C MET A 1 1.54 3.83 -30.91
N ASP A 2 1.53 2.73 -30.17
CA ASP A 2 0.50 1.71 -30.27
C ASP A 2 -0.80 2.26 -29.66
N ASP A 3 -1.70 2.73 -30.50
CA ASP A 3 -3.05 3.12 -30.10
C ASP A 3 -3.81 1.85 -29.69
N LEU A 4 -3.70 1.51 -28.40
CA LEU A 4 -4.41 0.37 -27.82
C LEU A 4 -5.91 0.67 -27.88
N ASP A 5 -6.67 -0.18 -28.57
CA ASP A 5 -8.13 -0.08 -28.59
C ASP A 5 -8.68 -0.15 -27.15
N LYS A 6 -9.34 0.93 -26.68
CA LYS A 6 -9.95 1.05 -25.34
C LYS A 6 -11.47 0.84 -25.38
N SER A 7 -12.04 0.48 -26.52
CA SER A 7 -13.49 0.22 -26.66
C SER A 7 -13.98 -0.86 -25.68
N TRP A 8 -13.12 -1.81 -25.31
CA TRP A 8 -13.39 -2.86 -24.33
C TRP A 8 -13.80 -2.32 -22.96
N MET A 9 -13.39 -1.11 -22.57
CA MET A 9 -13.77 -0.50 -21.29
C MET A 9 -15.28 -0.27 -21.19
N LYS A 10 -15.98 -0.21 -22.33
CA LYS A 10 -17.44 -0.07 -22.43
C LYS A 10 -18.15 -1.42 -22.61
N ALA A 11 -17.41 -2.51 -22.84
CA ALA A 11 -17.98 -3.84 -23.03
C ALA A 11 -18.50 -4.43 -21.71
N ARG A 12 -19.44 -5.38 -21.80
CA ARG A 12 -19.95 -6.08 -20.61
C ARG A 12 -18.84 -6.96 -20.02
N ARG A 13 -18.65 -6.91 -18.69
CA ARG A 13 -17.54 -7.59 -17.97
C ARG A 13 -17.41 -9.10 -18.21
N LEU A 14 -18.51 -9.78 -18.52
CA LEU A 14 -18.53 -11.24 -18.80
C LEU A 14 -18.18 -11.59 -20.25
N ARG A 15 -17.97 -10.59 -21.12
CA ARG A 15 -17.60 -10.81 -22.53
C ARG A 15 -16.08 -10.98 -22.65
N ALA A 16 -15.67 -11.80 -23.60
CA ALA A 16 -14.26 -12.05 -23.90
C ALA A 16 -13.49 -10.76 -24.26
N GLU A 17 -14.15 -9.81 -24.92
CA GLU A 17 -13.60 -8.49 -25.25
C GLU A 17 -13.11 -7.73 -24.01
N TYR A 18 -13.92 -7.72 -22.95
CA TYR A 18 -13.56 -7.06 -21.70
C TYR A 18 -12.37 -7.76 -21.03
N MET A 19 -12.40 -9.08 -20.95
CA MET A 19 -11.32 -9.87 -20.34
C MET A 19 -9.99 -9.67 -21.07
N LYS A 20 -10.02 -9.70 -22.41
CA LYS A 20 -8.85 -9.44 -23.26
C LYS A 20 -8.31 -8.03 -23.04
N GLY A 21 -9.20 -7.04 -22.95
CA GLY A 21 -8.82 -5.66 -22.65
C GLY A 21 -8.19 -5.48 -21.27
N VAL A 22 -8.71 -6.17 -20.24
CA VAL A 22 -8.11 -6.21 -18.90
C VAL A 22 -6.69 -6.77 -18.92
N ASP A 23 -6.46 -7.84 -19.69
CA ASP A 23 -5.13 -8.42 -19.85
C ASP A 23 -4.16 -7.46 -20.55
N GLN A 24 -4.59 -6.84 -21.65
CA GLN A 24 -3.81 -5.84 -22.39
C GLN A 24 -3.47 -4.62 -21.53
N PHE A 25 -4.45 -4.10 -20.79
CA PHE A 25 -4.24 -3.02 -19.82
C PHE A 25 -3.24 -3.43 -18.75
N SER A 26 -3.40 -4.61 -18.16
CA SER A 26 -2.51 -5.10 -17.12
C SER A 26 -1.07 -5.21 -17.64
N ASP A 27 -0.88 -5.74 -18.85
CA ASP A 27 0.45 -5.82 -19.47
C ASP A 27 1.06 -4.45 -19.72
N TYR A 28 0.27 -3.49 -20.21
CA TYR A 28 0.71 -2.11 -20.39
C TYR A 28 1.12 -1.46 -19.06
N ALA A 29 0.23 -1.51 -18.07
CA ALA A 29 0.39 -0.79 -16.82
C ALA A 29 1.56 -1.29 -15.98
N PHE A 30 1.80 -2.61 -15.95
CA PHE A 30 2.94 -3.19 -15.24
C PHE A 30 4.26 -3.00 -16.00
N ARG A 31 4.24 -3.02 -17.34
CA ARG A 31 5.45 -2.72 -18.14
C ARG A 31 5.92 -1.28 -17.98
N ASN A 32 4.98 -0.36 -17.84
CA ASN A 32 5.24 1.07 -17.73
C ASN A 32 5.21 1.59 -16.28
N SER A 33 5.20 0.69 -15.29
CA SER A 33 5.26 1.10 -13.89
C SER A 33 6.60 1.75 -13.59
N THR A 34 6.57 2.97 -13.05
CA THR A 34 7.78 3.69 -12.59
C THR A 34 8.30 3.17 -11.25
N ARG A 35 7.53 2.33 -10.55
CA ARG A 35 7.91 1.72 -9.27
C ARG A 35 8.39 0.29 -9.46
N ASN A 36 9.49 -0.05 -8.78
CA ASN A 36 10.11 -1.38 -8.73
C ASN A 36 9.43 -2.36 -7.75
N ASP A 37 8.28 -2.00 -7.17
CA ASP A 37 7.59 -2.80 -6.15
C ASP A 37 6.56 -3.79 -6.74
N ASN A 38 6.50 -3.92 -8.07
CA ASN A 38 5.52 -4.73 -8.80
C ASN A 38 4.08 -4.43 -8.39
N ARG A 39 3.75 -3.16 -8.12
CA ARG A 39 2.39 -2.71 -7.82
C ARG A 39 2.01 -1.52 -8.68
N ILE A 40 0.73 -1.46 -9.04
CA ILE A 40 0.16 -0.34 -9.80
C ILE A 40 -1.09 0.19 -9.12
N LYS A 41 -1.45 1.45 -9.41
CA LYS A 41 -2.73 2.02 -9.02
C LYS A 41 -3.88 1.22 -9.67
N CYS A 42 -4.87 0.82 -8.88
CA CYS A 42 -5.99 0.03 -9.37
C CYS A 42 -7.11 0.93 -9.95
N PRO A 43 -7.42 0.87 -11.25
CA PRO A 43 -8.44 1.72 -11.87
C PRO A 43 -9.85 1.14 -11.77
N CYS A 44 -10.10 0.20 -10.86
CA CYS A 44 -11.46 -0.34 -10.68
C CYS A 44 -12.38 0.71 -10.03
N LEU A 45 -13.70 0.56 -10.22
CA LEU A 45 -14.71 1.50 -9.69
C LEU A 45 -14.60 1.76 -8.18
N ASN A 46 -14.15 0.79 -7.38
CA ASN A 46 -14.02 0.98 -5.94
C ASN A 46 -12.68 1.61 -5.54
N CYS A 47 -11.61 1.32 -6.28
CA CYS A 47 -10.27 1.80 -5.92
C CYS A 47 -9.96 3.15 -6.54
N ASN A 48 -10.55 3.49 -7.68
CA ASN A 48 -10.43 4.77 -8.37
C ASN A 48 -8.99 5.32 -8.42
N ASN A 49 -8.02 4.45 -8.74
CA ASN A 49 -6.59 4.76 -8.79
C ASN A 49 -5.95 5.23 -7.46
N VAL A 50 -6.60 5.01 -6.31
CA VAL A 50 -6.06 5.35 -4.98
C VAL A 50 -5.14 4.26 -4.45
N PHE A 51 -5.54 3.00 -4.57
CA PHE A 51 -4.82 1.86 -3.96
C PHE A 51 -3.83 1.22 -4.92
N LEU A 52 -2.64 0.92 -4.40
CA LEU A 52 -1.61 0.13 -5.07
C LEU A 52 -1.86 -1.36 -4.84
N LYS A 53 -1.86 -2.13 -5.92
CA LYS A 53 -2.18 -3.56 -5.89
C LYS A 53 -1.27 -4.34 -6.83
N VAL A 54 -1.08 -5.62 -6.51
CA VAL A 54 -0.35 -6.56 -7.38
C VAL A 54 -1.22 -6.99 -8.56
N ARG A 55 -0.60 -7.59 -9.57
CA ARG A 55 -1.22 -7.89 -10.87
C ARG A 55 -2.49 -8.72 -10.75
N GLU A 56 -2.46 -9.76 -9.92
CA GLU A 56 -3.57 -10.69 -9.70
C GLU A 56 -4.76 -9.97 -9.05
N GLU A 57 -4.49 -9.10 -8.09
CA GLU A 57 -5.51 -8.31 -7.39
C GLU A 57 -6.16 -7.28 -8.32
N VAL A 58 -5.36 -6.60 -9.15
CA VAL A 58 -5.88 -5.65 -10.15
C VAL A 58 -6.78 -6.37 -11.15
N LYS A 59 -6.34 -7.50 -11.72
CA LYS A 59 -7.16 -8.29 -12.64
C LYS A 59 -8.48 -8.73 -11.99
N TYR A 60 -8.41 -9.27 -10.77
CA TYR A 60 -9.61 -9.68 -10.02
C TYR A 60 -10.59 -8.52 -9.84
N ASP A 61 -10.09 -7.36 -9.41
CA ASP A 61 -10.92 -6.18 -9.17
C ASP A 61 -11.52 -5.63 -10.47
N LEU A 62 -10.78 -5.62 -11.57
CA LEU A 62 -11.30 -5.18 -12.87
C LEU A 62 -12.36 -6.13 -13.41
N CYS A 63 -12.21 -7.45 -13.22
CA CYS A 63 -13.23 -8.43 -13.63
C CYS A 63 -14.49 -8.33 -12.77
N LYS A 64 -14.34 -8.18 -11.44
CA LYS A 64 -15.46 -8.16 -10.49
C LYS A 64 -16.21 -6.84 -10.46
N LYS A 65 -15.46 -5.74 -10.32
CA LYS A 65 -16.02 -4.40 -10.07
C LYS A 65 -16.12 -3.59 -11.35
N GLY A 66 -15.25 -3.83 -12.32
CA GLY A 66 -15.18 -3.04 -13.55
C GLY A 66 -14.17 -1.91 -13.46
N ILE A 67 -13.62 -1.53 -14.61
CA ILE A 67 -12.79 -0.33 -14.76
C ILE A 67 -13.64 0.94 -14.72
N VAL A 68 -13.07 2.05 -14.25
CA VAL A 68 -13.69 3.38 -14.32
C VAL A 68 -13.82 3.81 -15.79
N PRO A 69 -15.04 3.97 -16.34
CA PRO A 69 -15.22 4.23 -17.77
C PRO A 69 -14.67 5.58 -18.26
N SER A 70 -14.54 6.56 -17.35
CA SER A 70 -13.94 7.87 -17.63
C SER A 70 -12.41 7.85 -17.59
N TYR A 71 -11.78 6.74 -17.18
CA TYR A 71 -10.32 6.58 -17.16
C TYR A 71 -9.78 6.19 -18.54
N THR A 72 -10.08 7.02 -19.54
CA THR A 72 -9.71 6.78 -20.95
C THR A 72 -8.26 7.11 -21.27
N ILE A 73 -7.62 7.95 -20.45
CA ILE A 73 -6.19 8.25 -20.49
C ILE A 73 -5.55 7.58 -19.28
N TRP A 74 -4.63 6.66 -19.49
CA TRP A 74 -3.95 5.91 -18.42
C TRP A 74 -2.77 6.70 -17.85
N TYR A 75 -3.02 7.94 -17.40
CA TYR A 75 -1.98 8.87 -16.95
C TYR A 75 -1.18 8.33 -15.75
N PHE A 76 -1.79 7.56 -14.85
CA PHE A 76 -1.06 6.90 -13.75
C PHE A 76 -0.21 5.70 -14.19
N HIS A 77 -0.28 5.34 -15.47
CA HIS A 77 0.47 4.24 -16.09
C HIS A 77 1.30 4.74 -17.28
N SER A 78 1.68 6.02 -17.23
CA SER A 78 2.59 6.67 -18.19
C SER A 78 2.08 6.76 -19.62
N GLU A 79 0.75 6.71 -19.81
CA GLU A 79 0.16 7.12 -21.07
C GLU A 79 0.17 8.64 -21.18
N LYS A 80 0.95 9.15 -22.13
CA LYS A 80 0.98 10.56 -22.47
C LYS A 80 -0.13 10.85 -23.48
N GLU A 81 -0.87 11.94 -23.26
CA GLU A 81 -1.78 12.45 -24.27
C GLU A 81 -0.95 12.91 -25.48
N SER A 82 -1.32 12.48 -26.68
CA SER A 82 -0.74 13.03 -27.90
C SER A 82 -1.27 14.45 -28.08
N VAL A 83 -0.66 15.40 -27.37
CA VAL A 83 -0.90 16.81 -27.64
C VAL A 83 -0.32 17.05 -29.03
N VAL A 84 -1.17 17.34 -30.01
CA VAL A 84 -0.73 17.90 -31.28
C VAL A 84 -0.34 19.33 -30.96
N VAL A 85 0.85 19.51 -30.41
CA VAL A 85 1.42 20.82 -30.10
C VAL A 85 1.76 21.45 -31.44
N GLN A 86 1.05 22.52 -31.82
CA GLN A 86 1.66 23.51 -32.70
C GLN A 86 2.76 24.15 -31.88
N ASP A 87 4.01 24.00 -32.34
CA ASP A 87 5.21 24.51 -31.71
C ASP A 87 5.00 25.92 -31.13
N ASP A 88 5.13 26.03 -29.81
CA ASP A 88 5.67 27.21 -29.18
C ASP A 88 6.61 26.72 -28.07
N GLU A 89 7.91 26.79 -28.38
CA GLU A 89 9.00 26.47 -27.47
C GLU A 89 8.89 27.31 -26.20
N LYS A 90 8.73 26.66 -25.04
CA LYS A 90 9.37 27.14 -23.80
C LYS A 90 9.93 25.97 -23.02
N SER A 91 11.22 26.11 -22.75
CA SER A 91 12.09 25.20 -22.01
C SER A 91 11.56 24.90 -20.62
N ASP A 92 11.57 23.61 -20.27
CA ASP A 92 11.43 23.12 -18.90
C ASP A 92 12.71 23.48 -18.12
N GLU A 93 12.59 24.36 -17.13
CA GLU A 93 13.55 24.48 -16.04
C GLU A 93 12.99 23.74 -14.83
N GLU A 94 13.69 22.69 -14.41
CA GLU A 94 13.44 21.95 -13.17
C GLU A 94 13.66 22.89 -11.97
N LEU A 95 12.61 23.10 -11.18
CA LEU A 95 12.71 23.74 -9.85
C LEU A 95 12.24 22.75 -8.80
N ASP A 96 13.21 22.04 -8.23
CA ASP A 96 13.11 21.44 -6.90
C ASP A 96 13.25 22.57 -5.87
N GLU A 97 12.12 23.07 -5.35
CA GLU A 97 12.11 23.84 -4.10
C GLU A 97 11.00 23.31 -3.19
N GLU A 98 11.41 22.83 -2.01
CA GLU A 98 10.52 22.51 -0.89
C GLU A 98 9.70 23.76 -0.53
N PHE A 99 8.45 23.79 -0.99
CA PHE A 99 7.51 24.87 -0.74
C PHE A 99 7.00 24.80 0.71
N ASP A 100 7.68 25.50 1.61
CA ASP A 100 7.24 25.69 2.99
C ASP A 100 6.09 26.71 3.00
N GLY A 101 4.87 26.22 3.18
CA GLY A 101 3.61 26.96 3.00
C GLY A 101 3.32 28.07 4.03
N ASP A 102 4.32 28.52 4.78
CA ASP A 102 4.19 29.59 5.78
C ASP A 102 4.52 30.98 5.18
N ASP A 103 5.32 31.05 4.10
CA ASP A 103 5.78 32.33 3.54
C ASP A 103 4.75 33.02 2.62
N MET A 104 3.75 32.28 2.13
CA MET A 104 2.68 32.85 1.30
C MET A 104 1.67 33.68 2.12
N ILE A 105 1.59 33.48 3.44
CA ILE A 105 0.70 34.26 4.31
C ILE A 105 1.29 35.64 4.59
N THR A 106 2.60 35.77 4.75
CA THR A 106 3.27 37.04 5.05
C THR A 106 3.24 38.04 3.89
N MET A 107 3.35 37.57 2.63
CA MET A 107 3.31 38.44 1.45
C MET A 107 1.91 39.02 1.14
N LEU A 108 0.84 38.41 1.64
CA LEU A 108 -0.54 38.87 1.43
C LEU A 108 -0.97 40.01 2.37
N GLU A 109 -0.18 40.31 3.40
CA GLU A 109 -0.55 41.34 4.40
C GLU A 109 0.17 42.69 4.22
N GLU A 110 1.35 42.75 3.57
CA GLU A 110 2.17 43.98 3.57
C GLU A 110 2.54 44.55 2.18
N GLY A 111 2.43 43.79 1.09
CA GLY A 111 2.96 44.17 -0.23
C GLY A 111 2.00 44.86 -1.22
N ASP A 112 0.70 44.65 -1.10
CA ASP A 112 -0.27 45.05 -2.14
C ASP A 112 -0.58 46.56 -2.15
N ASP A 113 -0.28 47.26 -1.07
CA ASP A 113 -0.70 48.64 -0.86
C ASP A 113 0.17 49.68 -1.60
N GLU A 114 1.45 49.38 -1.81
CA GLU A 114 2.40 50.30 -2.46
C GLU A 114 2.20 50.36 -3.98
N LEU A 115 2.15 49.19 -4.65
CA LEU A 115 1.87 49.10 -6.09
C LEU A 115 0.52 49.72 -6.42
N TYR A 116 -0.48 49.43 -5.58
CA TYR A 116 -1.80 50.00 -5.76
C TYR A 116 -1.68 51.53 -5.68
N ARG A 117 -1.09 52.12 -4.62
CA ARG A 117 -0.95 53.59 -4.44
C ARG A 117 -0.28 54.29 -5.63
N GLN A 118 0.68 53.64 -6.29
CA GLN A 118 1.34 54.21 -7.47
C GLN A 118 0.40 54.37 -8.68
N VAL A 119 -0.53 53.43 -8.87
CA VAL A 119 -1.45 53.41 -10.03
C VAL A 119 -2.72 54.23 -9.80
N VAL A 120 -3.31 54.19 -8.60
CA VAL A 120 -4.59 54.88 -8.32
C VAL A 120 -4.39 56.23 -7.61
N GLY A 121 -3.18 56.49 -7.10
CA GLY A 121 -2.83 57.68 -6.33
C GLY A 121 -3.14 57.55 -4.83
N PRO A 122 -2.76 58.57 -4.02
CA PRO A 122 -3.01 58.59 -2.59
C PRO A 122 -4.52 58.65 -2.26
N GLU A 123 -4.90 58.05 -1.15
CA GLU A 123 -6.27 58.04 -0.63
C GLU A 123 -6.83 59.48 -0.49
N ARG A 124 -8.08 59.70 -0.88
CA ARG A 124 -8.80 60.96 -0.65
C ARG A 124 -10.14 60.67 -0.02
N HIS A 125 -10.55 61.50 0.94
CA HIS A 125 -11.82 61.37 1.65
C HIS A 125 -12.99 61.33 0.65
N GLY A 126 -13.74 60.22 0.64
CA GLY A 126 -14.92 60.01 -0.23
C GLY A 126 -14.69 59.07 -1.42
N ARG A 127 -13.48 58.55 -1.65
CA ARG A 127 -13.20 57.55 -2.69
C ARG A 127 -13.02 56.17 -2.06
N THR A 128 -13.97 55.27 -2.23
CA THR A 128 -13.80 53.87 -1.79
C THR A 128 -12.98 53.11 -2.83
N ARG A 129 -11.78 52.67 -2.46
CA ARG A 129 -10.98 51.73 -3.26
C ARG A 129 -11.47 50.31 -3.02
N GLY A 130 -11.97 49.65 -4.06
CA GLY A 130 -12.28 48.22 -4.04
C GLY A 130 -11.39 47.48 -5.02
N TYR A 131 -10.80 46.36 -4.59
CA TYR A 131 -10.20 45.38 -5.50
C TYR A 131 -11.35 44.68 -6.23
N VAL A 132 -11.72 45.16 -7.41
CA VAL A 132 -12.78 44.55 -8.22
C VAL A 132 -12.17 44.04 -9.51
N LEU A 133 -12.06 42.71 -9.65
CA LEU A 133 -11.94 42.08 -10.97
C LEU A 133 -13.24 42.40 -11.71
N GLY A 134 -13.15 43.04 -12.88
CA GLY A 134 -14.30 43.52 -13.64
C GLY A 134 -15.42 42.49 -13.77
N LEU A 135 -16.67 42.98 -13.89
CA LEU A 135 -17.86 42.15 -14.03
C LEU A 135 -17.68 41.13 -15.17
N THR A 136 -17.68 39.84 -14.84
CA THR A 136 -18.01 38.78 -15.79
C THR A 136 -19.45 38.36 -15.54
N PRO A 137 -20.40 38.68 -16.44
CA PRO A 137 -21.77 38.21 -16.30
C PRO A 137 -21.88 36.78 -16.84
N SER A 138 -22.34 35.82 -16.02
CA SER A 138 -23.13 34.70 -16.53
C SER A 138 -24.02 34.07 -15.44
N THR A 139 -25.19 33.59 -15.87
CA THR A 139 -26.29 33.04 -15.06
C THR A 139 -26.37 31.51 -15.13
N VAL A 140 -25.27 30.78 -15.35
CA VAL A 140 -25.31 29.35 -15.74
C VAL A 140 -25.18 28.34 -14.60
N PHE A 141 -24.57 28.67 -13.46
CA PHE A 141 -24.28 27.66 -12.43
C PHE A 141 -24.88 28.06 -11.08
N GLY A 142 -25.60 27.11 -10.45
CA GLY A 142 -26.30 27.28 -9.18
C GLY A 142 -25.41 27.81 -8.06
N THR A 143 -26.03 28.18 -6.93
CA THR A 143 -25.41 28.82 -5.77
C THR A 143 -24.00 28.32 -5.50
N THR A 144 -22.99 29.00 -6.06
CA THR A 144 -21.61 28.83 -5.63
C THR A 144 -21.56 29.36 -4.20
N PRO A 145 -21.10 28.56 -3.22
CA PRO A 145 -20.87 29.04 -1.87
C PRO A 145 -20.09 30.34 -1.95
N GLY A 146 -20.57 31.39 -1.26
CA GLY A 146 -19.85 32.65 -1.23
C GLY A 146 -18.42 32.41 -0.73
N ARG A 147 -17.44 33.21 -1.16
CA ARG A 147 -16.02 33.07 -0.78
C ARG A 147 -15.80 32.80 0.71
N ILE A 148 -16.64 33.37 1.58
CA ILE A 148 -16.64 33.18 3.04
C ILE A 148 -17.04 31.76 3.44
N GLU A 149 -18.05 31.19 2.80
CA GLU A 149 -18.52 29.83 3.06
C GLU A 149 -17.47 28.79 2.61
N LEU A 150 -16.84 29.01 1.46
CA LEU A 150 -15.74 28.16 0.98
C LEU A 150 -14.52 28.24 1.93
N ALA A 151 -14.18 29.43 2.42
CA ALA A 151 -13.09 29.60 3.39
C ALA A 151 -13.40 28.91 4.73
N SER A 152 -14.66 28.96 5.19
CA SER A 152 -15.09 28.26 6.41
C SER A 152 -15.01 26.74 6.25
N GLN A 153 -15.44 26.21 5.09
CA GLN A 153 -15.31 24.78 4.77
C GLN A 153 -13.84 24.36 4.68
N LEU A 154 -12.98 25.17 4.07
CA LEU A 154 -11.55 24.90 3.97
C LEU A 154 -10.89 24.86 5.36
N HIS A 155 -11.21 25.81 6.25
CA HIS A 155 -10.71 25.79 7.62
C HIS A 155 -11.20 24.55 8.37
N ALA A 156 -12.49 24.20 8.27
CA ALA A 156 -13.05 23.02 8.92
C ALA A 156 -12.37 21.72 8.43
N ALA A 157 -12.18 21.59 7.12
CA ALA A 157 -11.45 20.46 6.53
C ALA A 157 -9.98 20.43 6.97
N SER A 158 -9.32 21.58 7.08
CA SER A 158 -7.94 21.68 7.58
C SER A 158 -7.82 21.20 9.03
N THR A 159 -8.73 21.64 9.90
CA THR A 159 -8.76 21.19 11.31
C THR A 159 -9.02 19.70 11.43
N GLN A 160 -9.93 19.15 10.63
CA GLN A 160 -10.18 17.70 10.58
C GLN A 160 -8.95 16.92 10.10
N ASN A 161 -8.23 17.44 9.09
CA ASN A 161 -7.00 16.82 8.62
C ASN A 161 -5.91 16.79 9.70
N ILE A 162 -5.78 17.86 10.48
CA ILE A 162 -4.85 17.91 11.63
C ILE A 162 -5.23 16.84 12.67
N GLU A 163 -6.52 16.72 13.00
CA GLU A 163 -6.99 15.70 13.94
C GLU A 163 -6.75 14.27 13.43
N LEU A 164 -7.02 14.02 12.14
CA LEU A 164 -6.76 12.73 11.51
C LEU A 164 -5.28 12.38 11.50
N ARG A 165 -4.40 13.35 11.20
CA ARG A 165 -2.95 13.16 11.27
C ARG A 165 -2.52 12.75 12.69
N SER A 166 -3.01 13.44 13.72
CA SER A 166 -2.72 13.05 15.11
C SER A 166 -3.21 11.63 15.45
N LYS A 167 -4.38 11.21 14.93
CA LYS A 167 -4.85 9.84 15.11
C LYS A 167 -3.97 8.82 14.41
N ILE A 168 -3.46 9.14 13.21
CA ILE A 168 -2.52 8.30 12.48
C ILE A 168 -1.24 8.11 13.29
N ASP A 169 -0.63 9.19 13.78
CA ASP A 169 0.60 9.12 14.58
C ASP A 169 0.43 8.23 15.83
N ASN A 170 -0.71 8.36 16.50
CA ASN A 170 -1.05 7.55 17.67
C ASN A 170 -1.23 6.07 17.32
N LEU A 171 -1.86 5.77 16.19
CA LEU A 171 -2.02 4.39 15.71
C LEU A 171 -0.69 3.78 15.28
N GLU A 172 0.16 4.54 14.59
CA GLU A 172 1.51 4.10 14.20
C GLU A 172 2.35 3.75 15.43
N LYS A 173 2.34 4.59 16.46
CA LYS A 173 3.00 4.30 17.73
C LYS A 173 2.47 3.02 18.39
N LYS A 174 1.16 2.79 18.36
CA LYS A 174 0.56 1.58 18.91
C LYS A 174 0.96 0.32 18.12
N ILE A 175 1.02 0.42 16.79
CA ILE A 175 1.48 -0.66 15.91
C ILE A 175 2.94 -1.00 16.20
N GLU A 176 3.77 0.01 16.42
CA GLU A 176 5.18 -0.15 16.79
C GLU A 176 5.33 -0.90 18.14
N ASP A 177 4.59 -0.47 19.16
CA ASP A 177 4.58 -1.13 20.48
C ASP A 177 4.11 -2.58 20.38
N ASP A 178 3.05 -2.85 19.61
CA ASP A 178 2.53 -4.20 19.42
C ASP A 178 3.49 -5.07 18.59
N ARG A 179 4.21 -4.50 17.62
CA ARG A 179 5.28 -5.20 16.87
C ARG A 179 6.38 -5.65 17.82
N LYS A 180 6.84 -4.75 18.71
CA LYS A 180 7.88 -5.07 19.71
C LYS A 180 7.42 -6.19 20.66
N LYS A 181 6.17 -6.14 21.15
CA LYS A 181 5.61 -7.21 21.99
C LYS A 181 5.46 -8.54 21.25
N ILE A 182 5.18 -8.51 19.95
CA ILE A 182 5.13 -9.71 19.13
C ILE A 182 6.53 -10.31 19.00
N GLU A 183 7.55 -9.49 18.74
CA GLU A 183 8.95 -9.90 18.63
C GLU A 183 9.46 -10.53 19.94
N GLU A 184 9.20 -9.91 21.09
CA GLU A 184 9.52 -10.47 22.41
C GLU A 184 8.86 -11.85 22.61
N ARG A 185 7.56 -11.99 22.28
CA ARG A 185 6.86 -13.29 22.37
C ARG A 185 7.37 -14.32 21.38
N MET A 186 7.87 -13.92 20.21
CA MET A 186 8.48 -14.85 19.25
C MET A 186 9.80 -15.39 19.79
N GLU A 187 10.64 -14.53 20.39
CA GLU A 187 11.91 -14.96 20.97
C GLU A 187 11.70 -15.87 22.19
N GLU A 188 10.73 -15.54 23.06
CA GLU A 188 10.32 -16.44 24.16
C GLU A 188 9.89 -17.82 23.63
N ARG A 189 9.07 -17.85 22.57
CA ARG A 189 8.63 -19.10 21.95
C ARG A 189 9.81 -19.88 21.37
N ARG A 190 10.78 -19.20 20.72
CA ARG A 190 11.99 -19.81 20.17
C ARG A 190 12.81 -20.49 21.26
N MET A 191 13.01 -19.81 22.39
CA MET A 191 13.74 -20.35 23.54
C MET A 191 13.04 -21.57 24.15
N ILE A 192 11.69 -21.57 24.17
CA ILE A 192 10.92 -22.72 24.65
C ILE A 192 11.03 -23.89 23.67
N GLU A 193 10.94 -23.63 22.37
CA GLU A 193 11.04 -24.65 21.32
C GLU A 193 12.40 -25.34 21.31
N GLU A 194 13.49 -24.57 21.41
CA GLU A 194 14.86 -25.09 21.55
C GLU A 194 15.00 -25.96 22.81
N ARG A 195 14.43 -25.52 23.94
CA ARG A 195 14.40 -26.34 25.17
C ARG A 195 13.59 -27.62 25.00
N MET A 196 12.47 -27.58 24.28
CA MET A 196 11.66 -28.76 24.00
C MET A 196 12.37 -29.74 23.07
N GLU A 197 13.16 -29.25 22.11
CA GLU A 197 14.00 -30.09 21.25
C GLU A 197 15.04 -30.87 22.06
N VAL A 198 15.80 -30.18 22.92
CA VAL A 198 16.79 -30.83 23.80
C VAL A 198 16.13 -31.86 24.72
N VAL A 199 14.93 -31.59 25.23
CA VAL A 199 14.17 -32.56 26.04
C VAL A 199 13.74 -33.77 25.20
N ARG A 200 13.34 -33.56 23.94
CA ARG A 200 12.97 -34.64 23.02
C ARG A 200 14.16 -35.53 22.70
N GLU A 201 15.30 -34.96 22.35
CA GLU A 201 16.54 -35.71 22.09
C GLU A 201 16.95 -36.56 23.30
N LYS A 202 16.94 -35.97 24.51
CA LYS A 202 17.22 -36.73 25.74
C LYS A 202 16.24 -37.87 25.99
N MET A 203 14.97 -37.69 25.62
CA MET A 203 13.96 -38.74 25.75
C MET A 203 14.20 -39.86 24.74
N GLU A 204 14.58 -39.54 23.50
CA GLU A 204 14.95 -40.51 22.48
C GLU A 204 16.21 -41.30 22.86
N GLU A 205 17.25 -40.63 23.35
CA GLU A 205 18.46 -41.28 23.89
C GLU A 205 18.13 -42.26 25.01
N LYS A 206 17.24 -41.87 25.92
CA LYS A 206 16.80 -42.75 27.01
C LYS A 206 16.01 -43.96 26.50
N MET A 207 15.10 -43.76 25.54
CA MET A 207 14.36 -44.88 24.94
C MET A 207 15.30 -45.84 24.19
N GLU A 208 16.32 -45.31 23.53
CA GLU A 208 17.35 -46.09 22.86
C GLU A 208 18.18 -46.91 23.86
N GLU A 209 18.58 -46.29 24.97
CA GLU A 209 19.30 -46.98 26.05
C GLU A 209 18.45 -48.10 26.68
N ASP A 210 17.17 -47.82 26.97
CA ASP A 210 16.24 -48.80 27.50
C ASP A 210 16.00 -49.95 26.51
N ARG A 211 15.93 -49.67 25.20
CA ARG A 211 15.87 -50.70 24.16
C ARG A 211 17.11 -51.58 24.14
N ARG A 212 18.32 -50.99 24.21
CA ARG A 212 19.57 -51.75 24.28
C ARG A 212 19.67 -52.65 25.51
N LYS A 213 19.20 -52.16 26.67
CA LYS A 213 19.12 -52.96 27.90
C LYS A 213 18.18 -54.14 27.71
N MET A 214 17.03 -53.93 27.09
CA MET A 214 16.07 -55.00 26.80
C MET A 214 16.65 -56.05 25.83
N ASP A 215 17.29 -55.63 24.74
CA ASP A 215 17.94 -56.54 23.79
C ASP A 215 19.04 -57.38 24.45
N MET A 216 19.84 -56.77 25.33
CA MET A 216 20.86 -57.48 26.11
C MET A 216 20.25 -58.52 27.05
N LEU A 217 19.14 -58.19 27.72
CA LEU A 217 18.41 -59.13 28.58
C LEU A 217 17.85 -60.31 27.77
N LEU A 218 17.34 -60.07 26.56
CA LEU A 218 16.87 -61.13 25.68
C LEU A 218 17.99 -62.11 25.32
N VAL A 219 19.16 -61.60 24.92
CA VAL A 219 20.34 -62.45 24.63
C VAL A 219 20.75 -63.26 25.85
N PHE A 220 20.74 -62.66 27.04
CA PHE A 220 21.08 -63.37 28.27
C PHE A 220 20.08 -64.50 28.59
N VAL A 221 18.78 -64.26 28.41
CA VAL A 221 17.74 -65.27 28.59
C VAL A 221 17.90 -66.41 27.57
N GLU A 222 18.18 -66.09 26.31
CA GLU A 222 18.45 -67.09 25.28
C GLU A 222 19.68 -67.96 25.60
N GLU A 223 20.77 -67.35 26.10
CA GLU A 223 21.96 -68.10 26.54
C GLU A 223 21.68 -68.98 27.76
N MET A 224 20.92 -68.50 28.74
CA MET A 224 20.49 -69.30 29.88
C MET A 224 19.69 -70.52 29.43
N ASN A 225 18.66 -70.31 28.61
CA ASN A 225 17.83 -71.39 28.06
C ASN A 225 18.67 -72.40 27.27
N ARG A 226 19.66 -71.94 26.49
CA ARG A 226 20.56 -72.82 25.75
C ARG A 226 21.43 -73.68 26.68
N LYS A 227 21.98 -73.10 27.75
CA LYS A 227 22.78 -73.85 28.75
C LYS A 227 21.94 -74.87 29.49
N GLU A 228 20.72 -74.52 29.86
CA GLU A 228 19.78 -75.42 30.54
C GLU A 228 19.40 -76.60 29.65
N MET A 229 19.11 -76.36 28.36
CA MET A 229 18.87 -77.43 27.39
C MET A 229 20.07 -78.39 27.25
N LEU A 230 21.29 -77.86 27.20
CA LEU A 230 22.51 -78.68 27.12
C LEU A 230 22.78 -79.48 28.41
N GLN A 231 22.37 -78.96 29.58
CA GLN A 231 22.44 -79.70 30.85
C GLN A 231 21.48 -80.89 30.83
N LEU A 232 20.22 -80.67 30.44
CA LEU A 232 19.22 -81.73 30.33
C LEU A 232 19.63 -82.83 29.35
N GLU A 233 20.23 -82.47 28.22
CA GLU A 233 20.71 -83.42 27.22
C GLU A 233 21.89 -84.26 27.75
N ASN A 234 22.83 -83.65 28.49
CA ASN A 234 23.93 -84.38 29.11
C ASN A 234 23.48 -85.30 30.26
N GLU A 235 22.46 -84.91 31.02
CA GLU A 235 21.89 -85.75 32.09
C GLU A 235 21.11 -86.93 31.53
N SER A 236 20.43 -86.77 30.39
CA SER A 236 19.76 -87.85 29.67
C SER A 236 20.70 -88.91 29.09
N LEU A 237 21.97 -88.57 28.87
CA LEU A 237 22.99 -89.44 28.26
C LEU A 237 23.80 -90.24 29.30
N ARG A 238 23.57 -90.04 30.60
CA ARG A 238 24.19 -90.79 31.71
C ARG A 238 23.25 -91.85 32.26
#